data_AF-A0A9R1D8M7-F1
#
_entry.id   AF-A0A9R1D8M7-F1
#
_cell.length_a   1.000
_cell.length_b   1.000
_cell.length_c   1.000
_cell.angle_alpha   90.00
_cell.angle_beta   90.00
_cell.angle_gamma   90.00
#
_symmetry.space_group_name_H-M   'P 1'
#
loop_
_entity.id
_entity.type
_entity.pdbx_description
1 polymer ?
#
loop_
_entity_poly.entity_id
_entity_poly.type
_entity_poly.pdbx_seq_one_letter_code
_entity_poly.pdbx_strand_id
1 'polypeptide(L)' 'MGRVEPAGAGGGGDGTGKTSWPEVVGWPVQNAAVRIKGDRPDVLFIIGGTGGQWPPGHNPSRVIILSNEAGVVVKTPVVG' A
#
# COMPACT_ATOMS: atom_id res chain seq x y z
N MET A 1 29.37 20.67 -9.46
CA MET A 1 29.13 19.84 -8.25
C MET A 1 27.64 19.89 -7.95
N GLY A 2 26.81 19.11 -8.62
CA GLY A 2 26.40 17.78 -8.12
C GLY A 2 24.98 17.90 -7.57
N ARG A 3 23.98 17.83 -8.46
CA ARG A 3 22.54 17.94 -8.17
C ARG A 3 22.13 16.87 -7.15
N VAL A 4 21.69 17.28 -5.96
CA VAL A 4 20.86 16.42 -5.10
C VAL A 4 19.42 16.79 -5.36
N GLU A 5 18.78 15.97 -6.18
CA GLU A 5 17.34 16.02 -6.45
C GLU A 5 16.58 16.09 -5.11
N PRO A 6 15.63 17.02 -4.93
CA PRO A 6 14.69 16.87 -3.83
C PRO A 6 13.91 15.59 -4.12
N ALA A 7 13.95 14.63 -3.19
CA ALA A 7 13.04 13.50 -3.23
C ALA A 7 11.61 14.05 -3.09
N GLY A 8 11.01 14.39 -4.22
CA GLY A 8 9.62 14.74 -4.32
C GLY A 8 8.82 13.53 -3.90
N ALA A 9 8.27 13.56 -2.68
CA ALA A 9 7.04 12.84 -2.40
C ALA A 9 5.89 13.60 -3.07
N GLY A 10 5.92 13.60 -4.41
CA GLY A 10 4.83 14.07 -5.25
C GLY A 10 3.61 13.18 -5.06
N GLY A 11 2.44 13.78 -5.11
CA GLY A 11 1.18 13.05 -5.07
C GLY A 11 0.01 13.76 -4.40
N GLY A 12 -0.03 15.10 -4.44
CA GLY A 12 -1.30 15.78 -4.60
C GLY A 12 -1.75 15.56 -6.04
N GLY A 13 -2.25 14.36 -6.32
CA GLY A 13 -2.78 13.98 -7.62
C GLY A 13 -4.05 13.23 -7.32
N ASP A 14 -5.15 13.69 -7.90
CA ASP A 14 -6.49 13.14 -7.74
C ASP A 14 -6.44 11.62 -7.57
N GLY A 15 -7.01 11.10 -6.47
CA GLY A 15 -6.83 9.74 -5.93
C GLY A 15 -7.28 8.59 -6.84
N THR A 16 -7.27 8.75 -8.15
CA THR A 16 -7.66 7.77 -9.18
C THR A 16 -6.46 7.03 -9.78
N GLY A 17 -5.22 7.52 -9.63
CA GLY A 17 -4.02 6.93 -10.25
C GLY A 17 -3.12 6.07 -9.35
N LYS A 18 -3.31 6.10 -8.03
CA LYS A 18 -2.39 5.43 -7.10
C LYS A 18 -2.66 3.93 -7.02
N THR A 19 -1.66 3.14 -7.43
CA THR A 19 -1.73 1.66 -7.49
C THR A 19 -0.78 0.97 -6.51
N SER A 20 0.06 1.73 -5.80
CA SER A 20 1.03 1.20 -4.84
C SER A 20 1.27 2.17 -3.70
N TRP A 21 1.65 1.63 -2.54
CA TRP A 21 1.93 2.38 -1.31
C TRP A 21 3.28 1.99 -0.70
N PRO A 22 4.41 2.32 -1.33
CA PRO A 22 5.73 2.02 -0.77
C PRO A 22 5.97 2.73 0.58
N GLU A 23 5.28 3.83 0.85
CA GLU A 23 5.48 4.64 2.06
C GLU A 23 4.91 4.02 3.34
N VAL A 24 3.97 3.08 3.23
CA VAL A 24 3.38 2.41 4.41
C VAL A 24 4.18 1.17 4.84
N VAL A 25 5.26 0.83 4.14
CA VAL A 25 6.16 -0.26 4.55
C VAL A 25 6.84 0.13 5.86
N GLY A 26 6.81 -0.77 6.84
CA GLY A 26 7.29 -0.52 8.20
C GLY A 26 6.23 0.13 9.11
N TRP A 27 5.04 0.46 8.60
CA TRP A 27 3.97 1.02 9.43
C TRP A 27 3.11 -0.08 10.07
N PRO A 28 2.42 0.21 11.17
CA PRO A 28 1.34 -0.63 11.65
C PRO A 28 0.26 -0.79 10.57
N VAL A 29 -0.26 -2.00 10.40
CA VAL A 29 -1.29 -2.32 9.40
C VAL A 29 -2.50 -1.39 9.48
N GLN A 30 -2.90 -1.01 10.70
CA GLN A 30 -4.04 -0.10 10.90
C GLN A 30 -3.79 1.27 10.27
N ASN A 31 -2.59 1.83 10.46
CA ASN A 31 -2.21 3.11 9.87
C ASN A 31 -2.11 3.00 8.33
N ALA A 32 -1.54 1.89 7.85
CA ALA A 32 -1.48 1.61 6.41
C ALA A 32 -2.87 1.52 5.77
N ALA A 33 -3.81 0.83 6.43
CA ALA A 33 -5.18 0.68 5.95
C ALA A 33 -5.92 2.02 5.89
N VAL A 34 -5.77 2.88 6.90
CA VAL A 34 -6.32 4.25 6.89
C VAL A 34 -5.74 5.07 5.74
N ARG A 35 -4.43 4.98 5.51
CA ARG A 35 -3.77 5.67 4.39
C ARG A 35 -4.29 5.21 3.03
N ILE A 36 -4.37 3.90 2.82
CA ILE A 36 -4.87 3.29 1.57
C ILE A 36 -6.33 3.69 1.33
N LYS A 37 -7.18 3.62 2.35
CA LYS A 37 -8.60 3.98 2.24
C LYS A 37 -8.79 5.48 1.98
N GLY A 38 -7.93 6.33 2.54
CA GLY A 38 -7.92 7.76 2.26
C GLY A 38 -7.49 8.10 0.84
N ASP A 39 -6.48 7.39 0.30
CA ASP A 39 -5.99 7.59 -1.06
C ASP A 39 -6.93 7.00 -2.12
N ARG A 40 -7.46 5.81 -1.86
CA ARG A 40 -8.35 5.04 -2.74
C ARG A 40 -9.53 4.50 -1.91
N PRO A 41 -10.61 5.28 -1.75
CA PRO A 41 -11.81 4.76 -1.12
C PRO A 41 -12.50 3.67 -1.95
N ASP A 42 -12.20 3.63 -3.26
CA ASP A 42 -12.78 2.68 -4.23
C ASP A 42 -12.19 1.26 -4.16
N VAL A 43 -11.06 1.08 -3.49
CA VAL A 43 -10.39 -0.24 -3.42
C VAL A 43 -10.66 -0.90 -2.07
N LEU A 44 -10.86 -2.21 -2.11
CA LEU A 44 -10.96 -3.05 -0.94
C LEU A 44 -9.55 -3.48 -0.52
N PHE A 45 -9.24 -3.45 0.77
CA PHE A 45 -7.97 -3.99 1.26
C PHE A 45 -8.18 -5.30 2.00
N ILE A 46 -7.25 -6.23 1.82
CA ILE A 46 -7.16 -7.48 2.57
C ILE A 46 -5.86 -7.45 3.37
N ILE A 47 -5.96 -7.75 4.65
CA ILE A 47 -4.81 -7.90 5.53
C ILE A 47 -4.50 -9.38 5.61
N GLY A 48 -3.24 -9.75 5.41
CA GLY A 48 -2.81 -11.12 5.68
C GLY A 48 -1.33 -11.24 6.01
N GLY A 49 -0.98 -12.41 6.53
CA GLY A 49 0.40 -12.78 6.83
C GLY A 49 1.15 -13.27 5.59
N THR A 50 2.48 -13.28 5.66
CA THR A 50 3.39 -13.74 4.60
C THR A 50 3.18 -15.17 4.10
N GLY A 51 2.36 -15.98 4.78
CA GLY A 51 1.99 -17.34 4.38
C GLY A 51 0.51 -17.54 3.99
N GLY A 52 -0.27 -16.47 3.87
CA GLY A 52 -1.71 -16.55 3.56
C GLY A 52 -1.99 -17.03 2.13
N GLN A 53 -3.04 -17.83 1.98
CA GLN A 53 -3.61 -18.17 0.67
C GLN A 53 -4.40 -16.98 0.13
N TRP A 54 -3.86 -16.33 -0.90
CA TRP A 54 -4.48 -15.16 -1.54
C TRP A 54 -5.55 -15.61 -2.53
N PRO A 55 -6.65 -14.84 -2.68
CA PRO A 55 -7.64 -15.13 -3.70
C PRO A 55 -6.93 -15.19 -5.07
N PRO A 56 -7.12 -16.27 -5.85
CA PRO A 56 -6.57 -16.33 -7.18
C PRO A 56 -7.23 -15.27 -8.06
N GLY A 57 -6.44 -14.64 -8.93
CA GLY A 57 -6.92 -13.65 -9.89
C GLY A 57 -6.60 -12.20 -9.52
N HIS A 58 -6.19 -11.42 -10.52
CA HIS A 58 -5.90 -10.00 -10.39
C HIS A 58 -7.19 -9.20 -10.28
N ASN A 59 -7.36 -8.47 -9.17
CA ASN A 59 -8.48 -7.56 -8.96
C ASN A 59 -7.98 -6.11 -8.90
N PRO A 60 -8.32 -5.26 -9.89
CA PRO A 60 -7.88 -3.86 -9.94
C PRO A 60 -8.53 -2.97 -8.85
N SER A 61 -9.50 -3.52 -8.12
CA SER A 61 -10.17 -2.86 -6.99
C SER A 61 -9.79 -3.47 -5.65
N ARG A 62 -8.67 -4.22 -5.57
CA ARG A 62 -8.20 -4.85 -4.34
C ARG A 62 -6.76 -4.48 -4.05
N VAL A 63 -6.42 -4.34 -2.77
CA VAL A 63 -5.05 -4.14 -2.28
C VAL A 63 -4.75 -5.21 -1.23
N ILE A 64 -3.59 -5.85 -1.33
CA ILE A 64 -3.15 -6.82 -0.35
C ILE A 64 -2.09 -6.19 0.56
N ILE A 65 -2.39 -6.10 1.85
CA ILE A 65 -1.48 -5.62 2.88
C ILE A 65 -0.85 -6.82 3.56
N LEU A 66 0.44 -7.01 3.30
CA LEU A 66 1.25 -8.06 3.89
C LEU A 66 1.91 -7.58 5.17
N SER A 67 1.63 -8.27 6.27
CA SER A 67 2.18 -7.95 7.57
C SER A 67 2.90 -9.13 8.23
N ASN A 68 3.84 -8.81 9.13
CA ASN A 68 4.47 -9.79 10.00
C ASN A 68 3.60 -10.07 11.24
N GLU A 69 4.07 -10.98 12.10
CA GLU A 69 3.41 -11.33 13.36
C GLU A 69 3.27 -10.14 14.33
N ALA A 70 4.10 -9.11 14.18
CA ALA A 70 4.01 -7.87 14.96
C ALA A 70 2.96 -6.88 14.41
N GLY A 71 2.23 -7.23 13.34
CA GLY A 71 1.23 -6.35 12.73
C GLY A 71 1.83 -5.16 11.98
N VAL A 72 3.08 -5.31 11.50
CA VAL A 72 3.81 -4.30 10.73
C VAL A 72 3.84 -4.72 9.26
N VAL A 73 3.60 -3.76 8.36
CA VAL A 73 3.65 -3.98 6.91
C VAL A 73 5.09 -4.27 6.50
N VAL A 74 5.31 -5.46 5.93
CA VAL A 74 6.65 -5.91 5.52
C VAL A 74 6.87 -5.83 4.01
N LYS A 75 5.81 -5.60 3.24
CA LYS A 75 5.90 -5.50 1.78
C LYS A 75 4.98 -4.41 1.27
N THR A 76 5.41 -3.72 0.22
CA THR A 76 4.66 -2.65 -0.44
C THR A 76 3.28 -3.15 -0.87
N PRO A 77 2.19 -2.58 -0.32
CA PRO A 77 0.85 -2.87 -0.81
C PRO A 77 0.70 -2.37 -2.23
N VAL A 78 0.13 -3.22 -3.07
CA VAL A 78 -0.13 -2.98 -4.49
C VAL A 78 -1.55 -3.40 -4.82
N VAL A 79 -2.13 -2.71 -5.80
CA VAL A 79 -3.42 -3.11 -6.35
C VAL A 79 -3.29 -4.44 -7.11
N GLY A 80 -4.10 -5.43 -6.75
CA GLY A 80 -4.13 -6.76 -7.38
C GLY A 80 -4.91 -7.84 -6.64
#